data_AF-A0A151FC30-F1
#
_entry.id   AF-A0A151FC30-F1
#
_cell.length_a   1.000
_cell.length_b   1.000
_cell.length_c   1.000
_cell.angle_alpha   90.00
_cell.angle_beta   90.00
_cell.angle_gamma   90.00
#
_symmetry.space_group_name_H-M   'P 1'
#
loop_
_entity.id
_entity.type
_entity.pdbx_description
1 polymer ?
#
loop_
_entity_poly.entity_id
_entity_poly.type
_entity_poly.pdbx_seq_one_letter_code
_entity_poly.pdbx_strand_id
1 'polypeptide(L)'
;MKEMVVAVGYAKGRLGEFAENLGFVCNDKFQDNGFVQGKLDITRFKELILKKNPIVAMLPDYHVEESLKLMKDITVSIWIYPLHRKEELQFFREENVWLGFPHKRHDVRDGIDLGRNYSLKWYLENVSKKWWMGLWDDTKINYLKYFGGFDTTMFYYLCTKQGSIWTGWGKRKKSKKWRNGTQILQESFLNFKNYLLKKGIIIRNFQEGVEIHEN
;
A
#
# COMPACT_ATOMS: atom_id res chain seq x y z
N MET A 1 -3.59 -16.41 -14.47
CA MET A 1 -4.22 -15.42 -13.57
C MET A 1 -3.13 -14.91 -12.63
N LYS A 2 -3.08 -13.63 -12.24
CA LYS A 2 -1.98 -13.10 -11.42
C LYS A 2 -2.43 -12.91 -9.97
N GLU A 3 -1.65 -13.41 -9.02
CA GLU A 3 -1.89 -13.15 -7.60
C GLU A 3 -1.23 -11.84 -7.15
N MET A 4 -1.86 -11.17 -6.19
CA MET A 4 -1.43 -9.87 -5.69
C MET A 4 -1.78 -9.68 -4.22
N VAL A 5 -0.90 -9.01 -3.50
CA VAL A 5 -1.07 -8.56 -2.11
C VAL A 5 -1.79 -7.22 -2.09
N VAL A 6 -2.75 -7.02 -1.19
CA VAL A 6 -3.42 -5.71 -1.07
C VAL A 6 -3.51 -5.29 0.38
N ALA A 7 -2.99 -4.11 0.71
CA ALA A 7 -3.00 -3.58 2.08
C ALA A 7 -4.01 -2.43 2.28
N VAL A 8 -4.52 -2.32 3.51
CA VAL A 8 -5.52 -1.35 3.94
C VAL A 8 -5.04 -0.67 5.23
N GLY A 9 -4.68 0.61 5.16
CA GLY A 9 -4.17 1.38 6.30
C GLY A 9 -5.21 1.88 7.31
N TYR A 10 -6.53 1.71 7.08
CA TYR A 10 -7.55 2.37 7.91
C TYR A 10 -8.79 1.52 8.26
N ALA A 11 -8.80 0.22 7.95
CA ALA A 11 -9.89 -0.68 8.37
C ALA A 11 -9.56 -1.32 9.74
N LYS A 12 -10.50 -1.25 10.70
CA LYS A 12 -10.38 -1.82 12.06
C LYS A 12 -11.71 -2.43 12.52
N GLY A 13 -11.66 -3.30 13.53
CA GLY A 13 -12.83 -4.01 14.06
C GLY A 13 -13.58 -4.77 12.97
N ARG A 14 -14.92 -4.73 13.00
CA ARG A 14 -15.79 -5.40 12.00
C ARG A 14 -15.47 -5.06 10.54
N LEU A 15 -14.96 -3.86 10.27
CA LEU A 15 -14.57 -3.47 8.92
C LEU A 15 -13.24 -4.09 8.50
N GLY A 16 -12.31 -4.26 9.44
CA GLY A 16 -11.08 -5.03 9.25
C GLY A 16 -11.41 -6.49 8.95
N GLU A 17 -12.19 -7.13 9.82
CA GLU A 17 -12.65 -8.52 9.63
C GLU A 17 -13.32 -8.74 8.25
N PHE A 18 -14.20 -7.82 7.85
CA PHE A 18 -14.82 -7.86 6.53
C PHE A 18 -13.81 -7.80 5.38
N ALA A 19 -12.86 -6.87 5.43
CA ALA A 19 -11.85 -6.71 4.39
C ALA A 19 -10.88 -7.91 4.36
N GLU A 20 -10.53 -8.47 5.52
CA GLU A 20 -9.72 -9.68 5.62
C GLU A 20 -10.41 -10.91 5.01
N ASN A 21 -11.72 -11.08 5.24
CA ASN A 21 -12.52 -12.12 4.57
C ASN A 21 -12.57 -11.94 3.04
N LEU A 22 -12.27 -10.75 2.53
CA LEU A 22 -12.12 -10.51 1.10
C LEU A 22 -10.70 -10.76 0.57
N GLY A 23 -9.73 -11.02 1.45
CA GLY A 23 -8.32 -11.29 1.16
C GLY A 23 -7.38 -10.11 1.43
N PHE A 24 -7.88 -8.97 1.90
CA PHE A 24 -7.06 -7.77 2.11
C PHE A 24 -6.29 -7.84 3.44
N VAL A 25 -5.10 -7.23 3.49
CA VAL A 25 -4.28 -7.07 4.69
C VAL A 25 -4.70 -5.77 5.42
N CYS A 26 -5.19 -5.86 6.65
CA CYS A 26 -5.70 -4.71 7.40
C CYS A 26 -4.73 -4.24 8.51
N ASN A 27 -5.11 -3.20 9.26
CA ASN A 27 -4.26 -2.46 10.22
C ASN A 27 -3.52 -3.23 11.30
N ASP A 28 -3.97 -4.45 11.61
CA ASP A 28 -3.28 -5.30 12.57
C ASP A 28 -2.16 -6.09 11.88
N LYS A 29 -2.30 -6.37 10.59
CA LYS A 29 -1.31 -7.04 9.73
C LYS A 29 -0.52 -6.07 8.83
N PHE A 30 -0.87 -4.79 8.83
CA PHE A 30 -0.21 -3.72 8.08
C PHE A 30 0.17 -2.54 8.99
N GLN A 31 1.40 -2.04 8.86
CA GLN A 31 1.87 -0.86 9.57
C GLN A 31 2.40 0.20 8.59
N ASP A 32 1.78 1.39 8.63
CA ASP A 32 2.13 2.57 7.81
C ASP A 32 3.43 3.23 8.30
N ASN A 33 4.07 4.05 7.46
CA ASN A 33 5.46 4.55 7.52
C ASN A 33 5.88 5.42 8.73
N GLY A 34 5.10 5.41 9.81
CA GLY A 34 5.44 6.08 11.07
C GLY A 34 5.24 7.59 11.08
N PHE A 35 4.82 8.19 9.96
CA PHE A 35 4.54 9.62 9.90
C PHE A 35 3.20 9.96 10.57
N VAL A 36 3.23 10.92 11.49
CA VAL A 36 2.05 11.48 12.16
C VAL A 36 2.09 12.99 11.98
N GLN A 37 1.06 13.56 11.34
CA GLN A 37 0.97 15.00 11.09
C GLN A 37 2.22 15.60 10.40
N GLY A 38 2.81 14.84 9.45
CA GLY A 38 3.98 15.27 8.69
C GLY A 38 5.32 15.11 9.41
N LYS A 39 5.34 14.55 10.63
CA LYS A 39 6.56 14.25 11.38
C LYS A 39 6.74 12.74 11.53
N LEU A 40 7.96 12.27 11.30
CA LEU A 40 8.32 10.89 11.56
C LEU A 40 8.56 10.68 13.05
N ASP A 41 7.94 9.66 13.62
CA ASP A 41 8.17 9.20 14.99
C ASP A 41 8.69 7.76 14.96
N ILE A 42 10.02 7.61 14.82
CA ILE A 42 10.67 6.30 14.72
C ILE A 42 10.43 5.46 15.97
N THR A 43 10.50 6.05 17.16
CA THR A 43 10.33 5.32 18.43
C THR A 43 8.95 4.70 18.48
N ARG A 44 7.91 5.50 18.25
CA ARG A 44 6.53 5.00 18.21
C ARG A 44 6.31 4.00 17.08
N PHE A 45 6.91 4.22 15.92
CA PHE A 45 6.81 3.29 14.79
C PHE A 45 7.39 1.92 15.16
N LYS A 46 8.58 1.86 15.77
CA LYS A 46 9.18 0.62 16.29
C LYS A 46 8.28 -0.06 17.30
N GLU A 47 7.77 0.68 18.29
CA GLU A 47 6.85 0.15 19.31
C GLU A 47 5.60 -0.48 18.68
N LEU A 48 5.03 0.17 17.66
CA LEU A 48 3.84 -0.33 16.96
C LEU A 48 4.12 -1.61 16.17
N ILE A 49 5.27 -1.69 15.48
CA ILE A 49 5.65 -2.91 14.77
C ILE A 49 5.87 -4.06 15.75
N LEU A 50 6.63 -3.82 16.83
CA LEU A 50 6.89 -4.85 17.84
C LEU A 50 5.61 -5.31 18.54
N LYS A 51 4.70 -4.39 18.83
CA LYS A 51 3.42 -4.71 19.49
C LYS A 51 2.46 -5.47 18.59
N LYS A 52 2.34 -5.07 17.32
CA LYS A 52 1.37 -5.67 16.39
C LYS A 52 1.89 -6.89 15.65
N ASN A 53 3.22 -6.97 15.49
CA ASN A 53 3.89 -7.95 14.63
C ASN A 53 3.26 -8.03 13.22
N PRO A 54 3.22 -6.92 12.47
CA PRO A 54 2.55 -6.86 11.18
C PRO A 54 3.27 -7.77 10.18
N ILE A 55 2.50 -8.29 9.22
CA ILE A 55 3.04 -9.07 8.09
C ILE A 55 3.66 -8.14 7.06
N VAL A 56 3.06 -6.96 6.86
CA VAL A 56 3.50 -5.94 5.92
C VAL A 56 3.78 -4.64 6.68
N ALA A 57 4.93 -4.02 6.47
CA ALA A 57 5.22 -2.71 7.05
C ALA A 57 5.89 -1.80 6.02
N MET A 58 5.50 -0.52 6.02
CA MET A 58 6.12 0.48 5.15
C MET A 58 7.25 1.19 5.89
N LEU A 59 8.41 1.25 5.27
CA LEU A 59 9.57 1.96 5.79
C LEU A 59 9.38 3.48 5.65
N PRO A 60 10.04 4.29 6.50
CA PRO A 60 9.92 5.74 6.46
C PRO A 60 10.40 6.36 5.13
N ASP A 61 9.60 7.24 4.55
CA ASP A 61 9.94 8.00 3.33
C ASP A 61 11.23 8.82 3.53
N TYR A 62 12.15 8.81 2.56
CA TYR A 62 13.38 9.64 2.53
C TYR A 62 14.45 9.34 3.59
N HIS A 63 14.25 8.31 4.40
CA HIS A 63 15.15 7.97 5.51
C HIS A 63 15.82 6.61 5.28
N VAL A 64 16.77 6.56 4.34
CA VAL A 64 17.48 5.32 3.95
C VAL A 64 18.20 4.71 5.16
N GLU A 65 18.97 5.50 5.89
CA GLU A 65 19.76 4.99 7.03
C GLU A 65 18.88 4.46 8.15
N GLU A 66 17.82 5.18 8.53
CA GLU A 66 16.86 4.70 9.52
C GLU A 66 16.14 3.45 9.04
N SER A 67 15.80 3.37 7.74
CA SER A 67 15.16 2.19 7.16
C SER A 67 16.06 0.96 7.24
N LEU A 68 17.35 1.10 6.90
CA LEU A 68 18.34 0.02 7.03
C LEU A 68 18.50 -0.43 8.49
N LYS A 69 18.54 0.51 9.44
CA LYS A 69 18.58 0.20 10.88
C LYS A 69 17.32 -0.56 11.32
N LEU A 70 16.13 -0.14 10.88
CA LEU A 70 14.87 -0.80 11.18
C LEU A 70 14.83 -2.25 10.69
N MET A 71 15.25 -2.49 9.45
CA MET A 71 15.27 -3.84 8.87
C MET A 71 16.25 -4.77 9.58
N LYS A 72 17.38 -4.23 10.06
CA LYS A 72 18.35 -4.98 10.87
C LYS A 72 17.79 -5.35 12.26
N ASP A 73 17.05 -4.43 12.87
CA ASP A 73 16.55 -4.57 14.24
C ASP A 73 15.26 -5.41 14.31
N ILE A 74 14.43 -5.41 13.26
CA ILE A 74 13.06 -5.93 13.30
C ILE A 74 12.76 -6.76 12.04
N THR A 75 12.34 -8.01 12.25
CA THR A 75 11.87 -8.87 11.16
C THR A 75 10.41 -8.61 10.85
N VAL A 76 10.10 -8.34 9.58
CA VAL A 76 8.76 -8.28 9.01
C VAL A 76 8.76 -9.11 7.72
N SER A 77 7.64 -9.77 7.41
CA SER A 77 7.55 -10.66 6.24
C SER A 77 7.70 -9.89 4.93
N ILE A 78 7.11 -8.69 4.85
CA ILE A 78 7.26 -7.78 3.71
C ILE A 78 7.52 -6.36 4.23
N TRP A 79 8.71 -5.85 3.94
CA TRP A 79 9.01 -4.43 4.03
C TRP A 79 8.64 -3.75 2.71
N ILE A 80 8.03 -2.57 2.77
CA ILE A 80 7.82 -1.71 1.61
C ILE A 80 8.70 -0.48 1.76
N TYR A 81 9.68 -0.29 0.88
CA TYR A 81 10.45 0.96 0.83
C TYR A 81 9.92 1.86 -0.29
N PRO A 82 9.41 3.06 0.02
CA PRO A 82 9.04 4.06 -0.97
C PRO A 82 10.27 4.54 -1.76
N LEU A 83 10.44 4.05 -2.99
CA LEU A 83 11.60 4.39 -3.80
C LEU A 83 11.39 5.79 -4.40
N HIS A 84 12.16 6.79 -4.00
CA HIS A 84 12.06 8.14 -4.54
C HIS A 84 13.17 8.38 -5.57
N ARG A 85 14.38 7.87 -5.33
CA ARG A 85 15.54 8.12 -6.16
C ARG A 85 16.09 6.82 -6.74
N LYS A 86 16.54 6.84 -7.99
CA LYS A 86 17.17 5.65 -8.62
C LYS A 86 18.34 5.13 -7.80
N GLU A 87 19.07 6.05 -7.20
CA GLU A 87 20.26 5.82 -6.39
C GLU A 87 19.94 5.04 -5.10
N GLU A 88 18.70 5.06 -4.62
CA GLU A 88 18.28 4.30 -3.44
C GLU A 88 18.13 2.80 -3.73
N LEU A 89 17.93 2.42 -5.00
CA LEU A 89 17.73 1.01 -5.40
C LEU A 89 18.86 0.09 -4.94
N GLN A 90 20.09 0.63 -4.83
CA GLN A 90 21.23 -0.16 -4.39
C GLN A 90 21.15 -0.63 -2.93
N PHE A 91 20.39 0.05 -2.08
CA PHE A 91 20.32 -0.24 -0.64
C PHE A 91 19.26 -1.29 -0.29
N PHE A 92 18.26 -1.50 -1.15
CA PHE A 92 17.09 -2.31 -0.86
C PHE A 92 16.98 -3.50 -1.80
N ARG A 93 17.91 -4.46 -1.62
CA ARG A 93 18.01 -5.68 -2.44
C ARG A 93 17.60 -6.96 -1.70
N GLU A 94 17.22 -6.84 -0.44
CA GLU A 94 16.82 -7.98 0.39
C GLU A 94 15.53 -8.64 -0.12
N GLU A 95 15.42 -9.95 0.09
CA GLU A 95 14.31 -10.75 -0.43
C GLU A 95 12.95 -10.34 0.14
N ASN A 96 12.88 -9.86 1.38
CA ASN A 96 11.62 -9.40 1.98
C ASN A 96 11.31 -7.92 1.66
N VAL A 97 12.13 -7.23 0.86
CA VAL A 97 11.92 -5.80 0.56
C VAL A 97 11.27 -5.62 -0.81
N TRP A 98 10.12 -4.96 -0.77
CA TRP A 98 9.34 -4.55 -1.91
C TRP A 98 9.51 -3.05 -2.10
N LEU A 99 9.73 -2.60 -3.32
CA LEU A 99 9.92 -1.18 -3.59
C LEU A 99 8.60 -0.56 -3.97
N GLY A 100 8.18 0.46 -3.25
CA GLY A 100 7.04 1.31 -3.60
C GLY A 100 7.33 2.16 -4.83
N PHE A 101 6.32 2.37 -5.67
CA PHE A 101 6.31 3.39 -6.73
C PHE A 101 5.50 4.61 -6.25
N PRO A 102 6.13 5.67 -5.72
CA PRO A 102 5.43 6.89 -5.33
C PRO A 102 4.81 7.57 -6.55
N HIS A 103 3.57 8.04 -6.43
CA HIS A 103 2.91 8.72 -7.56
C HIS A 103 3.60 10.03 -7.97
N LYS A 104 3.96 10.86 -6.98
CA LYS A 104 4.46 12.22 -7.19
C LYS A 104 5.85 12.20 -7.82
N ARG A 105 5.96 12.71 -9.06
CA ARG A 105 7.26 13.02 -9.70
C ARG A 105 7.97 14.18 -9.02
N HIS A 106 7.19 15.16 -8.55
CA HIS A 106 7.70 16.34 -7.90
C HIS A 106 6.94 16.53 -6.58
N ASP A 107 7.68 16.71 -5.49
CA ASP A 107 7.15 17.04 -4.16
C ASP A 107 8.12 18.01 -3.49
N VAL A 108 8.11 19.26 -3.95
CA VAL A 108 9.02 20.29 -3.43
C VAL A 108 8.57 20.73 -2.05
N ARG A 109 9.42 20.51 -1.04
CA ARG A 109 9.24 21.02 0.33
C ARG A 109 10.48 21.80 0.70
N ASP A 110 10.29 23.03 1.17
CA ASP A 110 11.39 23.92 1.58
C ASP A 110 12.51 24.05 0.52
N GLY A 111 12.12 24.06 -0.77
CA GLY A 111 13.04 24.18 -1.90
C GLY A 111 13.71 22.88 -2.35
N ILE A 112 13.45 21.75 -1.69
CA ILE A 112 14.01 20.44 -2.03
C ILE A 112 12.93 19.59 -2.70
N ASP A 113 13.16 19.15 -3.94
CA ASP A 113 12.25 18.22 -4.60
C ASP A 113 12.41 16.82 -4.01
N LEU A 114 11.45 16.39 -3.21
CA LEU A 114 11.40 15.05 -2.64
C LEU A 114 10.66 14.06 -3.57
N GLY A 115 10.16 14.50 -4.73
CA GLY A 115 9.47 13.61 -5.66
C GLY A 115 10.37 12.55 -6.29
N ARG A 116 9.77 11.57 -6.97
CA ARG A 116 10.56 10.54 -7.65
C ARG A 116 11.33 11.08 -8.86
N ASN A 117 12.60 10.70 -9.03
CA ASN A 117 13.44 11.13 -10.16
C ASN A 117 13.41 10.18 -11.37
N TYR A 118 12.45 9.26 -11.45
CA TYR A 118 12.40 8.22 -12.48
C TYR A 118 10.99 7.98 -13.03
N SER A 119 10.91 7.36 -14.22
CA SER A 119 9.65 7.06 -14.91
C SER A 119 9.08 5.71 -14.47
N LEU A 120 7.78 5.48 -14.71
CA LEU A 120 7.17 4.17 -14.48
C LEU A 120 7.86 3.08 -15.31
N LYS A 121 8.20 3.38 -16.58
CA LYS A 121 8.93 2.46 -17.45
C LYS A 121 10.24 2.01 -16.81
N TRP A 122 11.07 2.96 -16.39
CA TRP A 122 12.33 2.67 -15.72
C TRP A 122 12.11 1.78 -14.49
N TYR A 123 11.14 2.13 -13.65
CA TYR A 123 10.83 1.35 -12.44
C TYR A 123 10.42 -0.09 -12.77
N LEU A 124 9.55 -0.28 -13.78
CA LEU A 124 9.09 -1.61 -14.19
C LEU A 124 10.25 -2.49 -14.73
N GLU A 125 11.25 -1.87 -15.35
CA GLU A 125 12.42 -2.53 -15.92
C GLU A 125 13.51 -2.84 -14.88
N ASN A 126 13.60 -2.07 -13.79
CA ASN A 126 14.73 -2.12 -12.85
C ASN A 126 14.38 -2.66 -11.46
N VAL A 127 13.09 -2.74 -11.10
CA VAL A 127 12.65 -3.24 -9.80
C VAL A 127 12.07 -4.64 -9.96
N SER A 128 12.47 -5.62 -9.15
CA SER A 128 11.89 -6.96 -9.18
C SER A 128 10.54 -7.00 -8.43
N LYS A 129 10.57 -6.73 -7.13
CA LYS A 129 9.44 -6.76 -6.19
C LYS A 129 8.76 -5.40 -6.12
N LYS A 130 7.66 -5.29 -6.84
CA LYS A 130 7.01 -4.02 -7.15
C LYS A 130 5.76 -3.79 -6.30
N TRP A 131 5.72 -2.68 -5.59
CA TRP A 131 4.56 -2.21 -4.84
C TRP A 131 4.05 -0.89 -5.43
N TRP A 132 2.76 -0.79 -5.73
CA TRP A 132 2.16 0.46 -6.21
C TRP A 132 1.68 1.29 -5.01
N MET A 133 2.24 2.49 -4.83
CA MET A 133 1.92 3.32 -3.67
C MET A 133 0.81 4.32 -3.98
N GLY A 134 -0.27 4.23 -3.21
CA GLY A 134 -1.45 5.05 -3.36
C GLY A 134 -2.25 4.66 -4.60
N LEU A 135 -3.55 4.94 -4.59
CA LEU A 135 -4.40 4.85 -5.78
C LEU A 135 -4.93 6.24 -6.12
N TRP A 136 -4.13 7.29 -5.92
CA TRP A 136 -4.61 8.67 -5.94
C TRP A 136 -4.82 9.22 -7.35
N ASP A 137 -4.06 8.70 -8.30
CA ASP A 137 -4.27 8.99 -9.71
C ASP A 137 -5.22 7.95 -10.27
N ASP A 138 -6.51 8.32 -10.35
CA ASP A 138 -7.61 7.56 -10.94
C ASP A 138 -7.38 7.17 -12.43
N THR A 139 -6.18 7.41 -12.98
CA THR A 139 -5.83 7.09 -14.35
C THR A 139 -5.13 5.72 -14.48
N LYS A 140 -5.92 4.78 -15.01
CA LYS A 140 -5.55 3.52 -15.71
C LYS A 140 -4.82 2.42 -14.92
N ILE A 141 -5.59 1.47 -14.40
CA ILE A 141 -5.14 0.17 -13.83
C ILE A 141 -4.25 -0.74 -14.69
N ASN A 142 -4.07 -0.47 -15.99
CA ASN A 142 -3.38 -1.41 -16.88
C ASN A 142 -1.94 -1.71 -16.43
N TYR A 143 -1.36 -0.87 -15.57
CA TYR A 143 -0.08 -1.13 -14.94
C TYR A 143 -0.15 -2.02 -13.68
N LEU A 144 -1.28 -2.15 -12.97
CA LEU A 144 -1.34 -2.95 -11.72
C LEU A 144 -0.93 -4.40 -11.95
N LYS A 145 -1.21 -4.96 -13.14
CA LYS A 145 -0.76 -6.32 -13.50
C LYS A 145 0.77 -6.50 -13.43
N TYR A 146 1.57 -5.43 -13.38
CA TYR A 146 3.02 -5.51 -13.22
C TYR A 146 3.46 -5.52 -11.75
N PHE A 147 2.59 -5.12 -10.82
CA PHE A 147 2.88 -5.06 -9.40
C PHE A 147 2.53 -6.39 -8.73
N GLY A 148 3.16 -6.69 -7.60
CA GLY A 148 2.74 -7.80 -6.75
C GLY A 148 1.94 -7.33 -5.53
N GLY A 149 1.87 -6.01 -5.29
CA GLY A 149 0.99 -5.45 -4.26
C GLY A 149 0.78 -3.94 -4.33
N PHE A 150 -0.16 -3.43 -3.54
CA PHE A 150 -0.51 -2.01 -3.44
C PHE A 150 -1.34 -1.71 -2.18
N ASP A 151 -1.41 -0.44 -1.77
CA ASP A 151 -2.29 0.02 -0.69
C ASP A 151 -3.60 0.63 -1.21
N THR A 152 -4.69 0.50 -0.45
CA THR A 152 -6.02 1.02 -0.80
C THR A 152 -6.38 2.31 -0.04
N THR A 153 -5.40 3.15 0.30
CA THR A 153 -5.63 4.38 1.08
C THR A 153 -6.66 5.31 0.43
N MET A 154 -6.79 5.30 -0.90
CA MET A 154 -7.81 6.03 -1.65
C MET A 154 -9.24 5.74 -1.18
N PHE A 155 -9.61 4.48 -0.90
CA PHE A 155 -10.99 4.16 -0.52
C PHE A 155 -11.37 4.83 0.79
N TYR A 156 -10.45 4.90 1.74
CA TYR A 156 -10.71 5.59 3.00
C TYR A 156 -11.03 7.07 2.74
N TYR A 157 -10.25 7.75 1.91
CA TYR A 157 -10.51 9.15 1.55
C TYR A 157 -11.87 9.32 0.84
N LEU A 158 -12.14 8.54 -0.21
CA LEU A 158 -13.39 8.62 -0.97
C LEU A 158 -14.62 8.34 -0.10
N CYS A 159 -14.55 7.33 0.76
CA CYS A 159 -15.70 6.91 1.56
C CYS A 159 -15.91 7.81 2.79
N THR A 160 -14.83 8.17 3.51
CA THR A 160 -14.97 8.93 4.77
C THR A 160 -15.03 10.43 4.58
N LYS A 161 -14.30 11.00 3.62
CA LYS A 161 -14.29 12.45 3.37
C LYS A 161 -15.32 12.86 2.32
N GLN A 162 -15.58 12.02 1.31
CA GLN A 162 -16.49 12.37 0.21
C GLN A 162 -17.83 11.62 0.23
N GLY A 163 -18.05 10.70 1.18
CA GLY A 163 -19.30 9.93 1.27
C GLY A 163 -19.62 9.13 0.00
N SER A 164 -18.59 8.78 -0.76
CA SER A 164 -18.72 8.23 -2.12
C SER A 164 -18.27 6.78 -2.17
N ILE A 165 -19.01 5.97 -2.92
CA ILE A 165 -18.72 4.56 -3.17
C ILE A 165 -17.85 4.50 -4.43
N TRP A 166 -16.71 3.81 -4.33
CA TRP A 166 -15.88 3.52 -5.49
C TRP A 166 -16.59 2.49 -6.39
N THR A 167 -16.71 2.79 -7.69
CA THR A 167 -17.34 1.89 -8.67
C THR A 167 -16.43 1.57 -9.86
N GLY A 168 -15.24 2.17 -9.90
CA GLY A 168 -14.27 2.00 -10.96
C GLY A 168 -13.28 3.17 -10.99
N TRP A 169 -12.26 3.07 -11.83
CA TRP A 169 -11.28 4.15 -12.03
C TRP A 169 -11.94 5.40 -12.60
N GLY A 170 -11.72 6.53 -11.94
CA GLY A 170 -12.37 7.79 -12.26
C GLY A 170 -13.90 7.74 -12.13
N LYS A 171 -14.44 6.68 -11.49
CA LYS A 171 -15.88 6.44 -11.35
C LYS A 171 -16.24 6.25 -9.88
N ARG A 172 -17.11 7.14 -9.41
CA ARG A 172 -17.67 7.08 -8.06
C ARG A 172 -19.15 7.44 -8.10
N LYS A 173 -19.90 6.92 -7.14
CA LYS A 173 -21.30 7.31 -6.91
C LYS A 173 -21.45 7.85 -5.49
N LYS A 174 -22.22 8.92 -5.32
CA LYS A 174 -22.62 9.36 -3.98
C LYS A 174 -23.44 8.26 -3.33
N SER A 175 -23.19 8.00 -2.05
CA SER A 175 -24.03 7.09 -1.27
C SER A 175 -25.44 7.69 -1.09
N LYS A 176 -26.45 6.82 -0.92
CA LYS A 176 -27.78 7.25 -0.48
C LYS A 176 -27.66 7.78 0.96
N LYS A 177 -28.42 8.84 1.30
CA LYS A 177 -28.35 9.61 2.56
C LYS A 177 -28.32 8.80 3.86
N TRP A 178 -28.74 7.53 3.84
CA TRP A 178 -28.92 6.66 5.00
C TRP A 178 -27.73 5.73 5.29
N ARG A 179 -26.72 5.63 4.41
CA ARG A 179 -25.61 4.69 4.60
C ARG A 179 -24.51 5.31 5.46
N ASN A 180 -24.05 4.55 6.47
CA ASN A 180 -22.89 4.96 7.27
C ASN A 180 -21.57 4.69 6.52
N GLY A 181 -20.49 5.35 6.93
CA GLY A 181 -19.18 5.26 6.26
C GLY A 181 -18.65 3.82 6.15
N THR A 182 -18.96 2.95 7.10
CA THR A 182 -18.60 1.53 7.07
C THR A 182 -19.24 0.80 5.89
N GLN A 183 -20.55 0.98 5.66
CA GLN A 183 -21.25 0.36 4.52
C GLN A 183 -20.72 0.85 3.18
N ILE A 184 -20.38 2.14 3.08
CA ILE A 184 -19.77 2.74 1.88
C ILE A 184 -18.41 2.09 1.59
N LEU A 185 -17.60 1.88 2.64
CA LEU A 185 -16.27 1.27 2.49
C LEU A 185 -16.36 -0.22 2.15
N GLN A 186 -17.29 -0.97 2.77
CA GLN A 186 -17.55 -2.38 2.44
C GLN A 186 -17.92 -2.56 0.97
N GLU A 187 -18.84 -1.73 0.45
CA GLU A 187 -19.21 -1.80 -0.97
C GLU A 187 -18.04 -1.42 -1.88
N SER A 188 -17.20 -0.48 -1.46
CA SER A 188 -16.01 -0.10 -2.23
C SER A 188 -14.99 -1.23 -2.31
N PHE A 189 -14.73 -1.95 -1.21
CA PHE A 189 -13.87 -3.14 -1.22
C PHE A 189 -14.43 -4.26 -2.09
N LEU A 190 -15.74 -4.52 -2.04
CA LEU A 190 -16.38 -5.53 -2.91
C LEU A 190 -16.28 -5.16 -4.39
N ASN A 191 -16.62 -3.91 -4.73
CA ASN A 191 -16.52 -3.42 -6.10
C ASN A 191 -15.09 -3.56 -6.61
N PHE A 192 -14.12 -3.26 -5.75
CA PHE A 192 -12.72 -3.33 -6.11
C PHE A 192 -12.21 -4.77 -6.29
N LYS A 193 -12.53 -5.69 -5.38
CA LYS A 193 -12.22 -7.12 -5.55
C LYS A 193 -12.81 -7.65 -6.86
N ASN A 194 -14.08 -7.35 -7.14
CA ASN A 194 -14.75 -7.74 -8.38
C ASN A 194 -14.08 -7.13 -9.61
N TYR A 195 -13.60 -5.90 -9.51
CA TYR A 195 -12.85 -5.26 -10.59
C TYR A 195 -11.53 -6.00 -10.87
N LEU A 196 -10.75 -6.32 -9.84
CA LEU A 196 -9.48 -7.04 -9.98
C LEU A 196 -9.70 -8.42 -10.62
N LEU A 197 -10.74 -9.15 -10.18
CA LEU A 197 -11.10 -10.45 -10.77
C LEU A 197 -11.42 -10.32 -12.27
N LYS A 198 -12.19 -9.29 -12.68
CA LYS A 198 -12.45 -9.00 -14.11
C LYS A 198 -11.19 -8.67 -14.91
N LYS A 199 -10.09 -8.28 -14.24
CA LYS A 199 -8.77 -8.05 -14.84
C LYS A 199 -7.83 -9.26 -14.73
N GLY A 200 -8.31 -10.39 -14.23
CA GLY A 200 -7.50 -11.60 -14.04
C GLY A 200 -6.50 -11.48 -12.90
N ILE A 201 -6.79 -10.64 -11.90
CA ILE A 201 -5.98 -10.45 -10.69
C ILE A 201 -6.75 -11.03 -9.49
N ILE A 202 -6.10 -11.90 -8.71
CA ILE A 202 -6.61 -12.45 -7.46
C ILE A 202 -5.91 -11.78 -6.28
N ILE A 203 -6.66 -11.49 -5.22
CA ILE A 203 -6.10 -11.02 -3.96
C ILE A 203 -5.66 -12.24 -3.14
N ARG A 204 -4.37 -12.30 -2.76
CA ARG A 204 -3.82 -13.37 -1.93
C ARG A 204 -4.14 -13.13 -0.46
N ASN A 205 -4.74 -14.12 0.21
CA ASN A 205 -4.91 -14.09 1.66
C ASN A 205 -3.59 -14.49 2.33
N PHE A 206 -3.02 -13.61 3.15
CA PHE A 206 -1.77 -13.89 3.90
C PHE A 206 -1.96 -14.81 5.10
N GLN A 207 -3.19 -15.22 5.45
CA GLN A 207 -3.45 -16.11 6.58
C GLN A 207 -2.99 -17.56 6.32
N GLU A 208 -2.84 -17.95 5.07
CA GLU A 208 -2.30 -19.25 4.68
C GLU A 208 -0.81 -19.05 4.46
N GLY A 209 0.00 -19.50 5.42
CA GLY A 209 1.46 -19.29 5.48
C GLY A 209 2.12 -19.27 4.11
N VAL A 210 2.88 -18.22 3.85
CA VAL A 210 3.53 -18.03 2.55
C VAL A 210 4.73 -18.97 2.47
N GLU A 211 4.58 -20.07 1.73
CA GLU A 211 5.69 -20.55 0.90
C GLU A 211 5.86 -19.52 -0.22
N ILE A 212 7.04 -18.89 -0.25
CA ILE A 212 7.46 -18.00 -1.32
C ILE A 212 7.88 -18.92 -2.46
N HIS A 213 6.96 -19.23 -3.38
CA HIS A 213 7.34 -19.86 -4.64
C HIS A 213 7.80 -18.77 -5.61
N GLU A 214 9.09 -18.80 -5.93
CA GLU A 214 9.64 -18.09 -7.09
C GLU A 214 9.03 -18.67 -8.36
N ASN A 215 8.55 -17.80 -9.26
CA ASN A 215 8.30 -18.15 -10.67
C ASN A 215 9.49 -17.71 -11.50
#